data_AF-A0A2M9C8F9-F1
#
_entry.id   AF-A0A2M9C8F9-F1
#
_cell.length_a   1.000
_cell.length_b   1.000
_cell.length_c   1.000
_cell.angle_alpha   90.00
_cell.angle_beta   90.00
_cell.angle_gamma   90.00
#
_symmetry.space_group_name_H-M   'P 1'
#
loop_
_entity.id
_entity.type
_entity.pdbx_description
1 polymer ?
#
loop_
_entity_poly.entity_id
_entity_poly.type
_entity_poly.pdbx_seq_one_letter_code
_entity_poly.pdbx_strand_id
1 'polypeptide(L)'
;MESKQLNKIVFLIAIVFSLNGFSQMKMVDIDDKKFSINLTTEKKDIIKILDNNSYSVFYILDRRGLDFDKGVGTVDMANLIFFSKKYNKGILTTFKQGIMHDKKSVYNITLYTGSTGKYMFLPSMIIVDKDFNYEYLMEYYYMPISPYKNDIYKSCIAIQDIKNYCNIAKIDLKDNIVYENIDDILSNISKINNGETGKNCNSISNESLKYIFPKKIDKYGRVYYKK
;
A
#
# COMPACT_ATOMS: atom_id res chain seq x y z
N MET A 1 -51.99 -16.85 7.29
CA MET A 1 -51.31 -15.75 8.02
C MET A 1 -49.79 -15.90 7.84
N GLU A 2 -49.29 -15.92 6.61
CA GLU A 2 -47.91 -16.39 6.30
C GLU A 2 -47.08 -15.44 5.44
N SER A 3 -47.64 -14.41 4.79
CA SER A 3 -46.84 -13.51 3.94
C SER A 3 -46.12 -12.38 4.69
N LYS A 4 -46.45 -12.13 5.97
CA LYS A 4 -45.80 -11.08 6.78
C LYS A 4 -44.46 -11.52 7.40
N GLN A 5 -44.19 -12.83 7.52
CA GLN A 5 -42.91 -13.32 8.05
C GLN A 5 -41.81 -13.35 6.97
N LEU A 6 -42.13 -13.69 5.73
CA LEU A 6 -41.14 -13.74 4.65
C LEU A 6 -40.48 -12.38 4.40
N ASN A 7 -41.26 -11.29 4.41
CA ASN A 7 -40.72 -9.94 4.19
C ASN A 7 -39.80 -9.46 5.32
N LYS A 8 -40.00 -9.91 6.57
CA LYS A 8 -39.09 -9.58 7.67
C LYS A 8 -37.74 -10.29 7.55
N ILE A 9 -37.72 -11.51 7.05
CA ILE A 9 -36.48 -12.29 6.85
C ILE A 9 -35.65 -11.71 5.70
N VAL A 10 -36.28 -11.34 4.58
CA VAL A 10 -35.57 -10.70 3.45
C VAL A 10 -34.97 -9.34 3.85
N PHE A 11 -35.69 -8.57 4.68
CA PHE A 11 -35.17 -7.30 5.20
C PHE A 11 -34.02 -7.48 6.21
N LEU A 12 -34.09 -8.52 7.06
CA LEU A 12 -33.00 -8.86 7.99
C LEU A 12 -31.75 -9.36 7.27
N ILE A 13 -31.89 -10.13 6.19
CA ILE A 13 -30.76 -10.60 5.37
C ILE A 13 -30.11 -9.40 4.65
N ALA A 14 -30.90 -8.48 4.08
CA ALA A 14 -30.38 -7.25 3.46
C ALA A 14 -29.68 -6.31 4.47
N ILE A 15 -30.12 -6.31 5.74
CA ILE A 15 -29.48 -5.55 6.82
C ILE A 15 -28.17 -6.23 7.28
N VAL A 16 -28.11 -7.57 7.31
CA VAL A 16 -26.85 -8.30 7.60
C VAL A 16 -25.82 -8.09 6.49
N PHE A 17 -26.23 -8.00 5.23
CA PHE A 17 -25.31 -7.65 4.13
C PHE A 17 -24.86 -6.18 4.14
N SER A 18 -25.54 -5.28 4.84
CA SER A 18 -25.15 -3.86 4.95
C SER A 18 -24.42 -3.51 6.26
N LEU A 19 -24.35 -4.42 7.24
CA LEU A 19 -23.67 -4.17 8.52
C LEU A 19 -22.44 -5.03 8.83
N ASN A 20 -22.09 -6.01 7.98
CA ASN A 20 -20.89 -6.84 8.17
C ASN A 20 -20.10 -7.07 6.88
N GLY A 21 -19.92 -6.02 6.08
CA GLY A 21 -18.79 -5.98 5.18
C GLY A 21 -17.52 -5.84 6.00
N PHE A 22 -16.95 -6.96 6.46
CA PHE A 22 -15.51 -7.03 6.77
C PHE A 22 -14.79 -6.71 5.47
N SER A 23 -14.69 -5.42 5.13
CA SER A 23 -14.08 -4.94 3.89
C SER A 23 -12.58 -5.10 4.08
N GLN A 24 -12.07 -6.32 4.06
CA GLN A 24 -10.64 -6.59 4.01
C GLN A 24 -10.08 -5.85 2.80
N MET A 25 -9.18 -4.89 3.02
CA MET A 25 -8.52 -4.17 1.94
C MET A 25 -7.28 -4.96 1.55
N LYS A 26 -7.09 -5.16 0.25
CA LYS A 26 -5.89 -5.75 -0.35
C LYS A 26 -5.25 -4.72 -1.28
N MET A 27 -3.95 -4.81 -1.51
CA MET A 27 -3.31 -3.86 -2.45
C MET A 27 -3.80 -4.07 -3.88
N VAL A 28 -4.17 -5.31 -4.25
CA VAL A 28 -4.72 -5.62 -5.57
C VAL A 28 -6.04 -4.88 -5.87
N ASP A 29 -6.76 -4.39 -4.85
CA ASP A 29 -8.05 -3.72 -5.05
C ASP A 29 -7.94 -2.37 -5.77
N ILE A 30 -6.72 -1.86 -5.98
CA ILE A 30 -6.44 -0.65 -6.77
C ILE A 30 -6.11 -0.94 -8.24
N ASP A 31 -6.05 -2.20 -8.65
CA ASP A 31 -5.73 -2.57 -10.03
C ASP A 31 -6.77 -1.99 -11.00
N ASP A 32 -6.29 -1.41 -12.10
CA ASP A 32 -7.07 -0.66 -13.09
C ASP A 32 -7.89 0.53 -12.53
N LYS A 33 -7.59 0.99 -11.31
CA LYS A 33 -8.25 2.16 -10.74
C LYS A 33 -7.89 3.40 -11.53
N LYS A 34 -8.91 4.15 -11.95
CA LYS A 34 -8.79 5.40 -12.72
C LYS A 34 -9.26 6.60 -11.92
N PHE A 35 -8.55 7.71 -12.05
CA PHE A 35 -8.94 9.01 -11.49
C PHE A 35 -8.25 10.14 -12.26
N SER A 36 -8.68 11.39 -12.02
CA SER A 36 -8.10 12.57 -12.68
C SER A 36 -7.56 13.54 -11.65
N ILE A 37 -6.44 14.17 -11.97
CA ILE A 37 -5.80 15.20 -11.15
C ILE A 37 -5.82 16.51 -11.94
N ASN A 38 -6.29 17.58 -11.32
CA ASN A 38 -6.17 18.93 -11.87
C ASN A 38 -5.14 19.73 -11.07
N LEU A 39 -3.98 20.02 -11.66
CA LEU A 39 -2.88 20.73 -11.01
C LEU A 39 -3.20 22.17 -10.64
N THR A 40 -4.24 22.77 -11.24
CA THR A 40 -4.69 24.13 -10.88
C THR A 40 -5.39 24.13 -9.52
N THR A 41 -6.27 23.15 -9.29
CA THR A 41 -7.10 23.06 -8.09
C THR A 41 -6.46 22.22 -7.00
N GLU A 42 -5.72 21.17 -7.36
CA GLU A 42 -5.03 20.30 -6.43
C GLU A 42 -3.75 20.99 -5.94
N LYS A 43 -3.74 21.37 -4.67
CA LYS A 43 -2.61 22.07 -4.03
C LYS A 43 -1.78 21.14 -3.14
N LYS A 44 -2.32 19.97 -2.79
CA LYS A 44 -1.60 18.98 -1.99
C LYS A 44 -0.87 18.01 -2.90
N ASP A 45 0.14 17.35 -2.35
CA ASP A 45 0.83 16.27 -3.05
C ASP A 45 0.31 14.90 -2.58
N ILE A 46 -0.53 14.84 -1.54
CA ILE A 46 -1.26 13.64 -1.13
C ILE A 46 -2.72 13.78 -1.48
N ILE A 47 -3.19 12.90 -2.36
CA ILE A 47 -4.57 12.85 -2.86
C ILE A 47 -5.22 11.57 -2.33
N LYS A 48 -6.35 11.69 -1.65
CA LYS A 48 -7.10 10.50 -1.23
C LYS A 48 -7.90 9.97 -2.42
N ILE A 49 -7.61 8.75 -2.86
CA ILE A 49 -8.23 8.13 -4.05
C ILE A 49 -9.29 7.07 -3.69
N LEU A 50 -9.25 6.55 -2.47
CA LEU A 50 -10.26 5.66 -1.89
C LEU A 50 -10.46 5.98 -0.41
N ASP A 51 -11.70 5.94 0.07
CA ASP A 51 -12.04 6.13 1.48
C ASP A 51 -13.29 5.32 1.84
N ASN A 52 -13.21 4.52 2.89
CA ASN A 52 -14.36 3.87 3.51
C ASN A 52 -14.24 3.90 5.03
N ASN A 53 -15.14 3.25 5.77
CA ASN A 53 -15.12 3.29 7.23
C ASN A 53 -13.86 2.68 7.87
N SER A 54 -13.17 1.80 7.17
CA SER A 54 -12.06 1.00 7.71
C SER A 54 -10.70 1.39 7.12
N TYR A 55 -10.66 1.90 5.88
CA TYR A 55 -9.43 2.14 5.12
C TYR A 55 -9.48 3.45 4.33
N SER A 56 -8.30 3.97 4.04
CA SER A 56 -8.10 5.02 3.04
C SER A 56 -6.89 4.66 2.17
N VAL A 57 -6.97 4.96 0.88
CA VAL A 57 -5.80 4.89 -0.02
C VAL A 57 -5.44 6.28 -0.47
N PHE A 58 -4.16 6.63 -0.27
CA PHE A 58 -3.61 7.90 -0.67
C PHE A 58 -2.62 7.72 -1.82
N TYR A 59 -2.77 8.54 -2.85
CA TYR A 59 -1.83 8.69 -3.95
C TYR A 59 -0.90 9.86 -3.68
N ILE A 60 0.41 9.64 -3.82
CA ILE A 60 1.43 10.68 -3.71
C ILE A 60 1.75 11.19 -5.12
N LEU A 61 1.32 12.43 -5.40
CA LEU A 61 1.54 13.15 -6.63
C LEU A 61 2.98 13.66 -6.71
N ASP A 62 3.75 13.11 -7.65
CA ASP A 62 5.01 13.70 -8.08
C ASP A 62 4.80 14.63 -9.27
N ARG A 63 4.78 15.94 -8.99
CA ARG A 63 4.56 16.96 -10.03
C ARG A 63 5.71 17.08 -11.03
N ARG A 64 6.91 16.57 -10.70
CA ARG A 64 8.10 16.68 -11.55
C ARG A 64 7.97 15.90 -12.85
N GLY A 65 7.18 14.82 -12.83
CA GLY A 65 6.93 13.97 -14.00
C GLY A 65 5.77 14.44 -14.90
N LEU A 66 5.14 15.60 -14.60
CA LEU A 66 3.91 16.05 -15.27
C LEU A 66 4.10 17.21 -16.25
N ASP A 67 5.22 17.23 -16.96
CA ASP A 67 5.50 18.23 -18.00
C ASP A 67 5.69 17.56 -19.36
N PHE A 68 4.58 17.28 -20.04
CA PHE A 68 4.57 16.69 -21.38
C PHE A 68 3.33 17.12 -22.17
N ASP A 69 3.39 16.98 -23.49
CA ASP A 69 2.38 17.49 -24.41
C ASP A 69 0.99 16.89 -24.20
N LYS A 70 -0.04 17.68 -24.51
CA LYS A 70 -1.44 17.24 -24.45
C LYS A 70 -1.68 16.05 -25.38
N GLY A 71 -2.40 15.05 -24.92
CA GLY A 71 -2.69 13.82 -25.66
C GLY A 71 -1.54 12.81 -25.63
N VAL A 72 -0.37 13.18 -25.12
CA VAL A 72 0.70 12.24 -24.82
C VAL A 72 0.38 11.52 -23.52
N GLY A 73 0.70 10.24 -23.48
CA GLY A 73 0.68 9.42 -22.28
C GLY A 73 2.07 8.96 -21.91
N THR A 74 2.32 8.81 -20.62
CA THR A 74 3.55 8.21 -20.10
C THR A 74 3.21 7.12 -19.08
N VAL A 75 4.20 6.29 -18.79
CA VAL A 75 4.13 5.25 -17.77
C VAL A 75 5.22 5.54 -16.76
N ASP A 76 4.86 5.55 -15.49
CA ASP A 76 5.78 5.83 -14.39
C ASP A 76 5.42 4.98 -13.17
N MET A 77 6.14 5.17 -12.08
CA MET A 77 5.85 4.63 -10.76
C MET A 77 5.04 5.63 -9.92
N ALA A 78 4.10 5.12 -9.14
CA ALA A 78 3.25 5.84 -8.21
C ALA A 78 3.50 5.36 -6.79
N ASN A 79 3.77 6.29 -5.88
CA ASN A 79 3.81 6.00 -4.46
C ASN A 79 2.39 6.05 -3.88
N LEU A 80 1.97 4.97 -3.23
CA LEU A 80 0.65 4.81 -2.62
C LEU A 80 0.77 4.48 -1.15
N ILE A 81 -0.14 5.00 -0.33
CA ILE A 81 -0.29 4.64 1.09
C ILE A 81 -1.62 3.92 1.29
N PHE A 82 -1.56 2.65 1.69
CA PHE A 82 -2.71 1.85 2.09
C PHE A 82 -2.89 1.98 3.60
N PHE A 83 -3.81 2.84 4.03
CA PHE A 83 -3.98 3.21 5.43
C PHE A 83 -5.11 2.43 6.10
N SER A 84 -4.80 1.74 7.20
CA SER A 84 -5.77 1.10 8.08
C SER A 84 -6.15 2.03 9.23
N LYS A 85 -7.44 2.37 9.31
CA LYS A 85 -7.99 3.17 10.43
C LYS A 85 -8.01 2.39 11.74
N LYS A 86 -8.05 1.05 11.68
CA LYS A 86 -7.97 0.18 12.86
C LYS A 86 -6.62 0.28 13.56
N TYR A 87 -5.53 0.24 12.79
CA TYR A 87 -4.17 0.29 13.34
C TYR A 87 -3.60 1.71 13.43
N ASN A 88 -4.26 2.70 12.81
CA ASN A 88 -3.72 4.06 12.64
C ASN A 88 -2.33 4.04 11.98
N LYS A 89 -2.15 3.15 11.01
CA LYS A 89 -0.91 2.93 10.28
C LYS A 89 -1.21 2.70 8.80
N GLY A 90 -0.26 3.07 7.94
CA GLY A 90 -0.35 2.81 6.52
C GLY A 90 0.88 2.08 5.99
N ILE A 91 0.67 1.32 4.91
CA ILE A 91 1.77 0.72 4.14
C ILE A 91 2.02 1.61 2.93
N LEU A 92 3.18 2.26 2.91
CA LEU A 92 3.71 3.01 1.78
C LEU A 92 4.48 2.05 0.85
N THR A 93 4.05 1.98 -0.39
CA THR A 93 4.65 1.14 -1.44
C THR A 93 4.53 1.82 -2.80
N THR A 94 5.13 1.21 -3.82
CA THR A 94 5.21 1.76 -5.17
C THR A 94 4.58 0.80 -6.17
N PHE A 95 3.75 1.33 -7.05
CA PHE A 95 3.08 0.58 -8.12
C PHE A 95 3.23 1.30 -9.46
N LYS A 96 2.99 0.60 -10.56
CA LYS A 96 3.02 1.22 -11.88
C LYS A 96 1.78 2.10 -12.08
N GLN A 97 1.94 3.20 -12.81
CA GLN A 97 0.85 4.06 -13.23
C GLN A 97 0.96 4.42 -14.72
N GLY A 98 -0.18 4.60 -15.37
CA GLY A 98 -0.30 5.28 -16.65
C GLY A 98 -0.84 6.68 -16.42
N ILE A 99 -0.23 7.68 -17.05
CA ILE A 99 -0.58 9.09 -16.93
C ILE A 99 -0.87 9.63 -18.33
N MET A 100 -2.06 10.17 -18.56
CA MET A 100 -2.45 10.78 -19.82
C MET A 100 -2.80 12.26 -19.62
N HIS A 101 -2.16 13.16 -20.37
CA HIS A 101 -2.46 14.59 -20.31
C HIS A 101 -3.72 14.88 -21.15
N ASP A 102 -4.86 14.95 -20.48
CA ASP A 102 -6.18 15.10 -21.11
C ASP A 102 -6.38 16.51 -21.70
N LYS A 103 -6.23 17.52 -20.84
CA LYS A 103 -6.35 18.95 -21.19
C LYS A 103 -5.51 19.77 -20.23
N LYS A 104 -5.39 21.08 -20.49
CA LYS A 104 -4.55 22.00 -19.71
C LYS A 104 -4.67 21.74 -18.20
N SER A 105 -3.56 21.31 -17.60
CA SER A 105 -3.42 21.03 -16.17
C SER A 105 -4.23 19.84 -15.63
N VAL A 106 -4.85 19.02 -16.48
CA VAL A 106 -5.65 17.83 -16.10
C VAL A 106 -4.99 16.56 -16.63
N TYR A 107 -4.72 15.62 -15.72
CA TYR A 107 -4.03 14.37 -15.99
C TYR A 107 -4.90 13.21 -15.52
N ASN A 108 -5.14 12.25 -16.41
CA ASN A 108 -5.84 11.02 -16.10
C ASN A 108 -4.83 9.96 -15.67
N ILE A 109 -5.02 9.40 -14.49
CA ILE A 109 -4.15 8.39 -13.90
C ILE A 109 -4.87 7.04 -13.93
N THR A 110 -4.14 5.99 -14.30
CA THR A 110 -4.56 4.58 -14.15
C THR A 110 -3.50 3.85 -13.34
N LEU A 111 -3.88 3.09 -12.33
CA LEU A 111 -2.96 2.34 -11.47
C LEU A 111 -2.89 0.87 -11.90
N TYR A 112 -1.71 0.27 -11.79
CA TYR A 112 -1.45 -1.12 -12.14
C TYR A 112 -0.59 -1.79 -11.07
N THR A 113 -1.09 -2.89 -10.55
CA THR A 113 -0.43 -3.67 -9.49
C THR A 113 0.54 -4.72 -10.02
N GLY A 114 0.40 -5.12 -11.29
CA GLY A 114 1.19 -6.21 -11.87
C GLY A 114 0.83 -7.59 -11.33
N SER A 115 -0.36 -7.69 -10.72
CA SER A 115 -0.94 -8.87 -10.05
C SER A 115 -1.01 -10.14 -10.93
N THR A 116 -0.91 -9.98 -12.24
CA THR A 116 -0.94 -11.07 -13.24
C THR A 116 0.37 -11.85 -13.33
N GLY A 117 1.47 -11.36 -12.76
CA GLY A 117 2.75 -12.06 -12.73
C GLY A 117 2.84 -13.08 -11.60
N LYS A 118 3.46 -14.25 -11.85
CA LYS A 118 3.73 -15.27 -10.82
C LYS A 118 4.65 -14.74 -9.70
N TYR A 119 5.61 -13.91 -10.07
CA TYR A 119 6.53 -13.24 -9.17
C TYR A 119 6.43 -11.73 -9.40
N MET A 120 6.21 -10.97 -8.33
CA MET A 120 6.15 -9.53 -8.38
C MET A 120 7.41 -8.91 -7.80
N PHE A 121 7.98 -7.96 -8.53
CA PHE A 121 8.99 -7.07 -8.00
C PHE A 121 8.28 -5.91 -7.29
N LEU A 122 8.00 -6.11 -6.00
CA LEU A 122 7.64 -4.99 -5.12
C LEU A 122 8.92 -4.54 -4.41
N PRO A 123 9.35 -3.28 -4.60
CA PRO A 123 10.48 -2.76 -3.87
C PRO A 123 10.20 -2.79 -2.36
N SER A 124 11.24 -2.53 -1.56
CA SER A 124 11.11 -2.29 -0.13
C SER A 124 9.96 -1.30 0.15
N MET A 125 9.20 -1.54 1.21
CA MET A 125 8.01 -0.80 1.64
C MET A 125 8.30 -0.12 2.98
N ILE A 126 7.47 0.85 3.35
CA ILE A 126 7.56 1.55 4.65
C ILE A 126 6.21 1.50 5.34
N ILE A 127 6.21 1.21 6.64
CA ILE A 127 5.02 1.39 7.48
C ILE A 127 5.10 2.78 8.09
N VAL A 128 4.04 3.55 7.91
CA VAL A 128 3.90 4.92 8.38
C VAL A 128 2.81 5.06 9.45
N ASP A 129 2.95 6.01 10.35
CA ASP A 129 1.92 6.34 11.35
C ASP A 129 0.79 7.22 10.77
N LYS A 130 -0.15 7.63 11.63
CA LYS A 130 -1.27 8.53 11.30
C LYS A 130 -0.85 9.90 10.75
N ASP A 131 0.36 10.35 11.08
CA ASP A 131 0.94 11.63 10.68
C ASP A 131 1.93 11.45 9.51
N PHE A 132 1.95 10.24 8.91
CA PHE A 132 2.84 9.80 7.84
C PHE A 132 4.34 9.81 8.20
N ASN A 133 4.68 9.74 9.49
CA ASN A 133 6.06 9.49 9.92
C ASN A 133 6.41 8.03 9.68
N TYR A 134 7.66 7.79 9.29
CA TYR A 134 8.14 6.44 9.02
C TYR A 134 8.41 5.75 10.36
N GLU A 135 7.95 4.52 10.53
CA GLU A 135 8.13 3.77 11.77
C GLU A 135 8.80 2.42 11.55
N TYR A 136 8.47 1.73 10.45
CA TYR A 136 9.07 0.44 10.13
C TYR A 136 9.47 0.36 8.67
N LEU A 137 10.56 -0.35 8.41
CA LEU A 137 10.93 -0.81 7.09
C LEU A 137 10.32 -2.18 6.87
N MET A 138 9.84 -2.44 5.66
CA MET A 138 9.30 -3.73 5.29
C MET A 138 9.91 -4.20 3.98
N GLU A 139 10.39 -5.43 3.93
CA GLU A 139 10.96 -6.05 2.74
C GLU A 139 10.12 -7.25 2.35
N TYR A 140 9.76 -7.33 1.06
CA TYR A 140 9.06 -8.48 0.49
C TYR A 140 10.06 -9.33 -0.30
N TYR A 141 10.05 -10.63 -0.04
CA TYR A 141 11.00 -11.55 -0.66
C TYR A 141 10.42 -12.95 -0.80
N TYR A 142 11.03 -13.74 -1.68
CA TYR A 142 10.66 -15.12 -1.96
C TYR A 142 11.66 -16.07 -1.31
N MET A 143 11.18 -16.97 -0.46
CA MET A 143 12.00 -18.02 0.16
C MET A 143 11.78 -19.38 -0.52
N PRO A 144 12.83 -20.13 -0.84
CA PRO A 144 12.67 -21.49 -1.33
C PRO A 144 12.09 -22.39 -0.23
N ILE A 145 11.14 -23.25 -0.57
CA ILE A 145 10.57 -24.22 0.36
C ILE A 145 11.53 -25.40 0.51
N SER A 146 11.89 -25.73 1.76
CA SER A 146 12.72 -26.91 2.08
C SER A 146 11.84 -28.16 2.27
N PRO A 147 12.20 -29.35 1.74
CA PRO A 147 13.35 -29.62 0.87
C PRO A 147 13.17 -28.97 -0.49
N TYR A 148 14.26 -28.42 -1.06
CA TYR A 148 14.28 -27.70 -2.34
C TYR A 148 13.68 -28.56 -3.46
N LYS A 149 12.37 -28.43 -3.69
CA LYS A 149 11.64 -29.12 -4.73
C LYS A 149 11.02 -28.10 -5.67
N ASN A 150 11.44 -28.14 -6.93
CA ASN A 150 10.72 -27.65 -8.11
C ASN A 150 10.38 -26.14 -8.16
N ASP A 151 11.33 -25.24 -7.88
CA ASP A 151 11.17 -23.78 -8.07
C ASP A 151 9.90 -23.19 -7.42
N ILE A 152 9.41 -23.82 -6.35
CA ILE A 152 8.28 -23.32 -5.56
C ILE A 152 8.86 -22.46 -4.45
N TYR A 153 8.65 -21.16 -4.56
CA TYR A 153 9.00 -20.19 -3.54
C TYR A 153 7.77 -19.80 -2.73
N LYS A 154 7.97 -19.61 -1.43
CA LYS A 154 6.99 -19.03 -0.53
C LYS A 154 7.24 -17.53 -0.41
N SER A 155 6.15 -16.77 -0.46
CA SER A 155 6.16 -15.32 -0.26
C SER A 155 6.34 -15.01 1.23
N CYS A 156 7.28 -14.13 1.55
CA CYS A 156 7.60 -13.72 2.92
C CYS A 156 7.76 -12.20 3.01
N ILE A 157 7.57 -11.67 4.22
CA ILE A 157 7.94 -10.29 4.55
C ILE A 157 8.86 -10.25 5.77
N ALA A 158 9.76 -9.29 5.79
CA ALA A 158 10.51 -8.89 6.98
C ALA A 158 10.07 -7.49 7.37
N ILE A 159 9.74 -7.25 8.64
CA ILE A 159 9.39 -5.93 9.17
C ILE A 159 10.42 -5.56 10.23
N GLN A 160 10.99 -4.37 10.12
CA GLN A 160 12.07 -3.87 10.97
C GLN A 160 11.76 -2.49 11.54
N ASP A 161 11.98 -2.28 12.83
CA ASP A 161 11.90 -0.95 13.45
C ASP A 161 12.99 -0.01 12.89
N ILE A 162 12.62 1.20 12.46
CA ILE A 162 13.60 2.14 11.90
C ILE A 162 14.53 2.75 12.96
N LYS A 163 14.13 2.73 14.23
CA LYS A 163 14.91 3.23 15.38
C LYS A 163 15.85 2.16 15.91
N ASN A 164 15.47 0.88 15.78
CA ASN A 164 16.31 -0.25 16.15
C ASN A 164 16.37 -1.26 15.01
N TYR A 165 17.40 -1.11 14.17
CA TYR A 165 17.64 -1.91 12.97
C TYR A 165 17.78 -3.43 13.22
N CYS A 166 17.87 -3.87 14.47
CA CYS A 166 17.96 -5.29 14.83
C CYS A 166 16.63 -5.94 15.18
N ASN A 167 15.59 -5.15 15.42
CA ASN A 167 14.28 -5.67 15.76
C ASN A 167 13.54 -6.05 14.48
N ILE A 168 13.72 -7.29 14.02
CA ILE A 168 13.16 -7.79 12.77
C ILE A 168 12.20 -8.95 13.04
N ALA A 169 10.97 -8.83 12.54
CA ALA A 169 10.03 -9.95 12.47
C ALA A 169 9.97 -10.47 11.03
N LYS A 170 10.17 -11.78 10.84
CA LYS A 170 9.95 -12.46 9.55
C LYS A 170 8.62 -13.18 9.57
N ILE A 171 7.81 -12.98 8.54
CA ILE A 171 6.45 -13.47 8.46
C ILE A 171 6.24 -14.16 7.12
N ASP A 172 5.71 -15.37 7.21
CA ASP A 172 5.23 -16.14 6.08
C ASP A 172 3.88 -15.61 5.61
N LEU A 173 3.75 -15.39 4.30
CA LEU A 173 2.50 -15.02 3.67
C LEU A 173 1.77 -16.26 3.13
N LYS A 174 0.45 -16.14 2.96
CA LYS A 174 -0.39 -17.16 2.33
C LYS A 174 -0.28 -17.08 0.81
N ASP A 175 -0.15 -15.87 0.27
CA ASP A 175 -0.01 -15.58 -1.16
C ASP A 175 1.00 -14.42 -1.37
N ASN A 176 1.09 -13.90 -2.60
CA ASN A 176 1.79 -12.65 -2.86
C ASN A 176 1.20 -11.51 -2.02
N ILE A 177 2.06 -10.61 -1.56
CA ILE A 177 1.69 -9.55 -0.62
C ILE A 177 0.53 -8.65 -1.09
N VAL A 178 0.34 -8.47 -2.40
CA VAL A 178 -0.76 -7.64 -2.92
C VAL A 178 -2.14 -8.25 -2.67
N TYR A 179 -2.22 -9.57 -2.46
CA TYR A 179 -3.44 -10.31 -2.16
C TYR A 179 -3.68 -10.49 -0.65
N GLU A 180 -2.68 -10.16 0.16
CA GLU A 180 -2.79 -10.17 1.62
C GLU A 180 -3.62 -8.98 2.09
N ASN A 181 -4.37 -9.22 3.17
CA ASN A 181 -5.13 -8.15 3.81
C ASN A 181 -4.16 -7.19 4.52
N ILE A 182 -4.32 -5.89 4.29
CA ILE A 182 -3.51 -4.84 4.92
C ILE A 182 -3.51 -4.97 6.45
N ASP A 183 -4.67 -5.28 7.04
CA ASP A 183 -4.79 -5.45 8.49
C ASP A 183 -4.01 -6.68 9.01
N ASP A 184 -3.91 -7.74 8.21
CA ASP A 184 -3.17 -8.95 8.58
C ASP A 184 -1.67 -8.66 8.53
N ILE A 185 -1.20 -7.93 7.51
CA ILE A 185 0.20 -7.46 7.42
C ILE A 185 0.53 -6.61 8.65
N LEU A 186 -0.26 -5.57 8.93
CA LEU A 186 -0.02 -4.63 10.03
C LEU A 186 -0.12 -5.28 11.42
N SER A 187 -0.92 -6.33 11.58
CA SER A 187 -1.00 -7.07 12.85
C SER A 187 0.34 -7.67 13.28
N ASN A 188 1.24 -7.97 12.32
CA ASN A 188 2.54 -8.57 12.61
C ASN A 188 3.54 -7.61 13.26
N ILE A 189 3.26 -6.31 13.29
CA ILE A 189 4.10 -5.32 14.00
C ILE A 189 4.24 -5.69 15.48
N SER A 190 3.22 -6.29 16.09
CA SER A 190 3.29 -6.71 17.50
C SER A 190 4.27 -7.85 17.76
N LYS A 191 4.73 -8.54 16.71
CA LYS A 191 5.72 -9.64 16.80
C LYS A 191 7.17 -9.12 16.79
N ILE A 192 7.37 -7.83 16.54
CA ILE A 192 8.68 -7.20 16.56
C ILE A 192 9.12 -7.12 18.03
N ASN A 193 10.14 -7.90 18.37
CA ASN A 193 10.61 -7.99 19.74
C ASN A 193 11.53 -6.80 20.05
N ASN A 194 11.14 -5.96 21.01
CA ASN A 194 11.89 -4.73 21.34
C ASN A 194 13.10 -4.95 22.24
N GLY A 195 13.41 -6.20 22.60
CA GLY A 195 14.36 -6.56 23.66
C GLY A 195 15.81 -6.83 23.22
N GLU A 196 16.09 -7.01 21.92
CA GLU A 196 17.42 -7.43 21.45
C GLU A 196 18.17 -6.31 20.74
N THR A 197 19.04 -5.61 21.47
CA THR A 197 20.06 -4.72 20.87
C THR A 197 21.29 -5.55 20.50
N GLY A 198 21.23 -6.26 19.37
CA GLY A 198 22.38 -7.01 18.83
C GLY A 198 23.36 -6.09 18.09
N LYS A 199 24.68 -6.31 18.19
CA LYS A 199 25.68 -5.58 17.38
C LYS A 199 25.84 -6.12 15.96
N ASN A 200 25.38 -7.35 15.69
CA ASN A 200 25.49 -8.05 14.40
C ASN A 200 24.11 -8.59 14.00
N CYS A 201 23.23 -7.73 13.50
CA CYS A 201 21.92 -8.12 13.01
C CYS A 201 21.82 -7.91 11.49
N ASN A 202 21.14 -8.82 10.80
CA ASN A 202 20.92 -8.73 9.35
C ASN A 202 19.81 -7.72 9.05
N SER A 203 20.15 -6.42 9.10
CA SER A 203 19.20 -5.34 8.83
C SER A 203 18.76 -5.31 7.37
N ILE A 204 17.49 -4.98 7.14
CA ILE A 204 16.97 -4.59 5.83
C ILE A 204 17.77 -3.37 5.34
N SER A 205 18.38 -3.49 4.15
CA SER A 205 19.17 -2.41 3.57
C SER A 205 18.29 -1.19 3.27
N ASN A 206 18.65 -0.05 3.86
CA ASN A 206 17.96 1.22 3.63
C ASN A 206 18.39 1.89 2.31
N GLU A 207 19.30 1.29 1.53
CA GLU A 207 19.78 1.92 0.29
C GLU A 207 18.71 1.96 -0.80
N SER A 208 17.95 0.88 -0.98
CA SER A 208 16.88 0.81 -1.99
C SER A 208 15.74 1.80 -1.70
N LEU A 209 15.46 2.05 -0.42
CA LEU A 209 14.39 2.95 0.04
C LEU A 209 14.69 4.42 -0.23
N LYS A 210 15.97 4.82 -0.19
CA LYS A 210 16.41 6.22 -0.36
C LYS A 210 16.06 6.83 -1.73
N TYR A 211 15.86 5.98 -2.74
CA TYR A 211 15.64 6.41 -4.12
C TYR A 211 14.17 6.35 -4.56
N ILE A 212 13.35 5.59 -3.82
CA ILE A 212 11.98 5.27 -4.24
C ILE A 212 10.95 6.10 -3.47
N PHE A 213 11.19 6.33 -2.18
CA PHE A 213 10.26 7.05 -1.33
C PHE A 213 10.66 8.50 -1.06
N PRO A 214 9.68 9.37 -0.76
CA PRO A 214 9.96 10.69 -0.24
C PRO A 214 10.89 10.66 0.97
N LYS A 215 11.68 11.71 1.16
CA LYS A 215 12.44 11.90 2.40
C LYS A 215 11.51 12.24 3.57
N LYS A 216 10.46 13.01 3.29
CA LYS A 216 9.50 13.47 4.28
C LYS A 216 8.16 13.72 3.62
N ILE A 217 7.11 13.40 4.35
CA ILE A 217 5.75 13.82 4.11
C ILE A 217 5.38 14.73 5.29
N ASP A 218 4.96 15.98 5.04
CA ASP A 218 4.53 16.85 6.14
C ASP A 218 3.02 16.77 6.40
N LYS A 219 2.60 17.30 7.55
CA LYS A 219 1.19 17.33 7.98
C LYS A 219 0.23 18.05 7.02
N TYR A 220 0.74 18.83 6.08
CA TYR A 220 -0.06 19.52 5.07
C TYR A 220 -0.18 18.71 3.77
N GLY A 221 0.43 17.52 3.73
CA GLY A 221 0.44 16.65 2.56
C GLY A 221 1.43 17.09 1.50
N ARG A 222 2.49 17.84 1.87
CA ARG A 222 3.60 18.16 0.96
C ARG A 222 4.67 17.10 1.07
N VAL A 223 5.31 16.84 -0.06
CA VAL A 223 6.25 15.73 -0.20
C VAL A 223 7.62 16.28 -0.57
N TYR A 224 8.66 15.89 0.18
CA TYR A 224 10.03 16.37 -0.01
C TYR A 224 10.91 15.21 -0.46
N TYR A 225 11.51 15.30 -1.63
CA TYR A 225 12.51 14.35 -2.13
C TYR A 225 13.94 14.84 -1.79
N LYS A 226 14.92 13.93 -1.82
CA LYS A 226 16.34 14.33 -1.74
C LYS A 226 16.70 15.20 -2.96
N LYS A 227 17.49 16.25 -2.72
CA LYS A 227 18.18 17.00 -3.78
C LYS A 227 19.41 16.23 -4.21
#